data_AF-A0A959V0G8-F1
#
_entry.id   AF-A0A959V0G8-F1
#
_cell.length_a   1.000
_cell.length_b   1.000
_cell.length_c   1.000
_cell.angle_alpha   90.00
_cell.angle_beta   90.00
_cell.angle_gamma   90.00
#
_symmetry.space_group_name_H-M   'P 1'
#
loop_
_entity.id
_entity.type
_entity.pdbx_description
1 polymer ?
#
loop_
_entity_poly.entity_id
_entity_poly.type
_entity_poly.pdbx_seq_one_letter_code
_entity_poly.pdbx_strand_id
1 'polypeptide(L)'
;PVSNKYLIFTRRGVDIEQYPAIKKHLEQFQEQLEPRPPGNEDKNWQGRKAGNYQWYEIQDTIDYWRSLERPKILYQEIAMSHAFAYDEAGLYVNNKLFMLVDVPMELLAYLNSSVVWFLLWQTTTRL
;
A
#
# COMPACT_ATOMS: atom_id res chain seq x y z
N PRO A 1 3.07 -2.16 -16.77
CA PRO A 1 4.02 -3.00 -15.98
C PRO A 1 3.31 -4.25 -15.47
N VAL A 2 3.94 -5.43 -15.58
CA VAL A 2 3.41 -6.68 -15.02
C VAL A 2 4.32 -7.09 -13.87
N SER A 3 3.74 -7.33 -12.69
CA SER A 3 4.46 -7.73 -11.48
C SER A 3 4.30 -9.24 -11.24
N ASN A 4 5.40 -9.91 -10.90
CA ASN A 4 5.37 -11.29 -10.40
C ASN A 4 5.30 -11.37 -8.86
N LYS A 5 5.03 -10.22 -8.20
CA LYS A 5 4.83 -10.14 -6.75
C LYS A 5 3.35 -9.98 -6.44
N TYR A 6 2.91 -10.65 -5.39
CA TYR A 6 1.54 -10.68 -4.92
C TYR A 6 1.48 -10.31 -3.43
N LEU A 7 0.30 -9.89 -2.98
CA LEU A 7 0.01 -9.51 -1.61
C LEU A 7 -1.17 -10.35 -1.09
N ILE A 8 -1.01 -10.94 0.10
CA ILE A 8 -2.15 -11.47 0.87
C ILE A 8 -2.78 -10.29 1.61
N PHE A 9 -3.93 -9.84 1.12
CA PHE A 9 -4.59 -8.63 1.61
C PHE A 9 -5.78 -8.95 2.51
N THR A 10 -5.49 -9.46 3.71
CA THR A 10 -6.47 -9.80 4.75
C THR A 10 -6.90 -8.55 5.52
N ARG A 11 -7.88 -7.81 4.99
CA ARG A 11 -8.44 -6.62 5.68
C ARG A 11 -9.15 -6.99 6.98
N ARG A 12 -9.39 -5.97 7.81
CA ARG A 12 -10.21 -6.13 9.01
C ARG A 12 -11.62 -6.63 8.66
N GLY A 13 -12.10 -7.61 9.43
CA GLY A 13 -13.39 -8.26 9.24
C GLY A 13 -13.37 -9.42 8.24
N VAL A 14 -12.20 -9.86 7.79
CA VAL A 14 -12.08 -11.08 6.96
C VAL A 14 -12.28 -12.31 7.85
N ASP A 15 -13.19 -13.18 7.44
CA ASP A 15 -13.33 -14.51 8.04
C ASP A 15 -12.27 -15.44 7.45
N ILE A 16 -11.18 -15.66 8.19
CA ILE A 16 -10.04 -16.46 7.74
C ILE A 16 -10.38 -17.95 7.55
N GLU A 17 -11.43 -18.45 8.21
CA GLU A 17 -11.86 -19.85 8.10
C GLU A 17 -12.38 -20.18 6.70
N GLN A 18 -12.86 -19.18 5.96
CA GLN A 18 -13.28 -19.32 4.56
C GLN A 18 -12.09 -19.53 3.60
N TYR A 19 -10.84 -19.33 4.07
CA TYR A 19 -9.62 -19.38 3.25
C TYR A 19 -8.56 -20.32 3.86
N PRO A 20 -8.83 -21.64 3.92
CA PRO A 20 -7.97 -22.59 4.65
C PRO A 20 -6.53 -22.66 4.13
N ALA A 21 -6.31 -22.47 2.82
CA ALA A 21 -4.97 -22.42 2.25
C ALA A 21 -4.17 -21.18 2.69
N ILE A 22 -4.83 -20.02 2.78
CA ILE A 22 -4.23 -18.77 3.25
C ILE A 22 -3.97 -18.86 4.75
N LYS A 23 -4.94 -19.37 5.52
CA LYS A 23 -4.79 -19.62 6.96
C LYS A 23 -3.55 -20.48 7.23
N LYS A 24 -3.45 -21.64 6.60
CA LYS A 24 -2.31 -22.57 6.75
C LYS A 24 -0.97 -21.91 6.41
N HIS A 25 -0.94 -21.02 5.42
CA HIS A 25 0.27 -20.29 5.07
C HIS A 25 0.64 -19.25 6.14
N LEU A 26 -0.32 -18.45 6.60
CA LEU A 26 -0.11 -17.41 7.61
C LEU A 26 0.24 -18.00 8.98
N GLU A 27 -0.33 -19.15 9.36
CA GLU A 27 -0.06 -19.85 10.63
C GLU A 27 1.44 -20.12 10.83
N GLN A 28 2.21 -20.32 9.75
CA GLN A 28 3.67 -20.51 9.81
C GLN A 28 4.40 -19.30 10.39
N PHE A 29 3.77 -18.14 10.38
CA PHE A 29 4.32 -16.87 10.84
C PHE A 29 3.55 -16.27 12.02
N GLN A 30 2.62 -17.03 12.64
CA GLN A 30 1.66 -16.49 13.61
C GLN A 30 2.33 -15.69 14.74
N GLU A 31 3.43 -16.18 15.33
CA GLU A 31 4.16 -15.49 16.40
C GLU A 31 4.58 -14.06 16.00
N GLN A 32 5.01 -13.86 14.74
CA GLN A 32 5.41 -12.57 14.20
C GLN A 32 4.22 -11.71 13.78
N LEU A 33 3.08 -12.33 13.48
CA LEU A 33 1.86 -11.66 13.03
C LEU A 33 0.96 -11.22 14.20
N GLU A 34 1.12 -11.83 15.36
CA GLU A 34 0.29 -11.59 16.54
C GLU A 34 0.43 -10.14 17.05
N PRO A 35 -0.68 -9.39 17.20
CA PRO A 35 -0.63 -8.07 17.81
C PRO A 35 -0.22 -8.18 19.28
N ARG A 36 0.60 -7.24 19.74
CA ARG A 36 0.94 -7.18 21.17
C ARG A 36 -0.33 -7.04 22.02
N PRO A 37 -0.52 -7.88 23.05
CA PRO A 37 -1.69 -7.80 23.92
C PRO A 37 -1.86 -6.43 24.59
N PRO A 38 -3.09 -5.94 24.79
CA PRO A 38 -3.34 -4.73 25.55
C PRO A 38 -2.77 -4.83 26.97
N GLY A 39 -2.08 -3.78 27.44
CA GLY A 39 -1.46 -3.76 28.77
C GLY A 39 -0.13 -4.52 28.88
N ASN A 40 0.34 -5.15 27.80
CA ASN A 40 1.67 -5.73 27.75
C ASN A 40 2.70 -4.65 27.34
N GLU A 41 3.58 -4.29 28.27
CA GLU A 41 4.66 -3.31 28.08
C GLU A 41 6.00 -3.96 27.72
N ASP A 42 6.02 -5.28 27.45
CA ASP A 42 7.22 -5.97 27.04
C ASP A 42 7.78 -5.32 25.77
N LYS A 43 9.00 -4.80 25.93
CA LYS A 43 9.77 -4.18 24.84
C LYS A 43 10.32 -5.24 23.88
N ASN A 44 10.36 -6.50 24.31
CA ASN A 44 10.87 -7.64 23.54
C ASN A 44 9.76 -8.46 22.86
N TRP A 45 8.54 -7.92 22.77
CA TRP A 45 7.46 -8.58 22.02
C TRP A 45 7.89 -8.83 20.56
N GLN A 46 7.89 -10.10 20.14
CA GLN A 46 8.36 -10.51 18.81
C GLN A 46 7.34 -10.25 17.70
N GLY A 47 6.06 -10.13 18.04
CA GLY A 47 4.98 -9.89 17.10
C GLY A 47 4.81 -8.42 16.74
N ARG A 48 3.61 -8.08 16.25
CA ARG A 48 3.29 -6.74 15.76
C ARG A 48 2.91 -5.75 16.87
N LYS A 49 2.87 -4.47 16.51
CA LYS A 49 2.40 -3.40 17.40
C LYS A 49 0.98 -3.69 17.91
N ALA A 50 0.72 -3.38 19.18
CA ALA A 50 -0.62 -3.48 19.76
C ALA A 50 -1.66 -2.74 18.91
N GLY A 51 -2.81 -3.36 18.71
CA GLY A 51 -3.93 -2.78 18.00
C GLY A 51 -5.13 -3.72 17.97
N ASN A 52 -6.26 -3.19 17.52
CA ASN A 52 -7.51 -3.93 17.44
C ASN A 52 -7.65 -4.56 16.04
N TYR A 53 -6.96 -5.66 15.82
CA TYR A 53 -7.00 -6.48 14.60
C TYR A 53 -6.62 -7.92 14.95
N GLN A 54 -7.07 -8.89 14.16
CA GLN A 54 -6.69 -10.28 14.33
C GLN A 54 -5.28 -10.52 13.79
N TRP A 55 -4.55 -11.51 14.32
CA TRP A 55 -3.17 -11.80 13.89
C TRP A 55 -3.04 -12.01 12.37
N TYR A 56 -4.04 -12.61 11.74
CA TYR A 56 -4.07 -12.83 10.29
C TYR A 56 -4.46 -11.60 9.48
N GLU A 57 -4.92 -10.51 10.09
CA GLU A 57 -5.31 -9.27 9.40
C GLU A 57 -4.11 -8.35 9.19
N ILE A 58 -4.24 -7.43 8.24
CA ILE A 58 -3.33 -6.29 8.09
C ILE A 58 -3.53 -5.31 9.27
N GLN A 59 -2.43 -4.71 9.73
CA GLN A 59 -2.43 -3.87 10.92
C GLN A 59 -3.30 -2.60 10.77
N ASP A 60 -3.23 -1.94 9.61
CA ASP A 60 -3.96 -0.69 9.35
C ASP A 60 -5.39 -0.95 8.89
N THR A 61 -6.32 -0.04 9.18
CA THR A 61 -7.73 -0.15 8.75
C THR A 61 -7.90 -0.04 7.22
N ILE A 62 -6.97 0.65 6.56
CA ILE A 62 -6.93 0.93 5.10
C ILE A 62 -8.35 1.18 4.53
N ASP A 63 -9.02 2.21 5.05
CA ASP A 63 -10.40 2.52 4.64
C ASP A 63 -10.51 2.91 3.16
N TYR A 64 -9.41 3.40 2.58
CA TYR A 64 -9.28 3.77 1.17
C TYR A 64 -8.95 2.58 0.24
N TRP A 65 -9.02 1.33 0.70
CA TRP A 65 -8.63 0.17 -0.10
C TRP A 65 -9.36 0.07 -1.44
N ARG A 66 -10.63 0.49 -1.51
CA ARG A 66 -11.40 0.51 -2.77
C ARG A 66 -10.78 1.44 -3.82
N SER A 67 -10.10 2.50 -3.37
CA SER A 67 -9.40 3.42 -4.26
C SER A 67 -8.16 2.76 -4.89
N LEU A 68 -7.58 1.72 -4.27
CA LEU A 68 -6.49 0.93 -4.84
C LEU A 68 -6.96 0.04 -6.00
N GLU A 69 -8.24 -0.30 -6.08
CA GLU A 69 -8.80 -1.11 -7.16
C GLU A 69 -9.34 -0.27 -8.31
N ARG A 70 -9.47 1.05 -8.10
CA ARG A 70 -9.94 1.99 -9.12
C ARG A 70 -8.80 2.41 -10.05
N PRO A 71 -9.17 2.87 -11.27
CA PRO A 71 -8.22 3.53 -12.14
C PRO A 71 -7.60 4.76 -11.45
N LYS A 72 -6.29 4.88 -11.53
CA LYS A 72 -5.52 5.89 -10.78
C LYS A 72 -4.22 6.27 -11.48
N ILE A 73 -3.76 7.49 -11.25
CA ILE A 73 -2.41 7.91 -11.61
C ILE A 73 -1.48 7.61 -10.44
N LEU A 74 -0.39 6.90 -10.69
CA LEU A 74 0.66 6.55 -9.73
C LEU A 74 1.91 7.38 -9.98
N TYR A 75 2.60 7.78 -8.90
CA TYR A 75 3.89 8.46 -8.97
C TYR A 75 4.76 8.17 -7.76
N GLN A 76 6.08 8.25 -7.95
CA GLN A 76 7.07 7.90 -6.93
C GLN A 76 7.26 9.00 -5.90
N GLU A 77 7.42 8.63 -4.63
CA GLU A 77 7.80 9.55 -3.55
C GLU A 77 9.19 10.16 -3.78
N ILE A 78 10.12 9.35 -4.25
CA ILE A 78 11.51 9.74 -4.54
C ILE A 78 11.79 9.36 -6.00
N ALA A 79 12.11 10.34 -6.83
CA ALA A 79 12.36 10.11 -8.26
C ALA A 79 13.44 11.05 -8.81
N MET A 80 14.18 10.56 -9.80
CA MET A 80 15.18 11.36 -10.56
C MET A 80 14.54 12.11 -11.73
N SER A 81 13.29 11.79 -12.07
CA SER A 81 12.50 12.43 -13.12
C SER A 81 11.01 12.42 -12.78
N HIS A 82 10.24 13.30 -13.41
CA HIS A 82 8.78 13.23 -13.38
C HIS A 82 8.33 11.97 -14.13
N ALA A 83 7.85 10.98 -13.37
CA ALA A 83 7.37 9.72 -13.92
C ALA A 83 6.00 9.41 -13.32
N PHE A 84 4.95 9.83 -14.04
CA PHE A 84 3.57 9.56 -13.68
C PHE A 84 3.02 8.49 -14.63
N ALA A 85 2.40 7.45 -14.07
CA ALA A 85 1.86 6.33 -14.82
C ALA A 85 0.37 6.16 -14.52
N TYR A 86 -0.43 5.82 -15.53
CA TYR A 86 -1.81 5.42 -15.32
C TYR A 86 -1.89 3.93 -15.03
N ASP A 87 -2.67 3.57 -14.03
CA ASP A 87 -2.98 2.21 -13.67
C ASP A 87 -4.49 1.97 -13.79
N GLU A 88 -4.87 1.14 -14.76
CA GLU A 88 -6.23 0.61 -14.91
C GLU A 88 -6.36 -0.82 -14.37
N ALA A 89 -5.25 -1.47 -14.02
CA ALA A 89 -5.20 -2.89 -13.66
C ALA A 89 -5.45 -3.14 -12.16
N GLY A 90 -5.67 -2.09 -11.36
CA GLY A 90 -5.92 -2.21 -9.94
C GLY A 90 -4.69 -2.66 -9.15
N LEU A 91 -3.50 -2.18 -9.52
CA LEU A 91 -2.25 -2.53 -8.84
C LEU A 91 -2.23 -2.02 -7.40
N TYR A 92 -1.81 -2.90 -6.49
CA TYR A 92 -1.51 -2.54 -5.11
C TYR A 92 -0.07 -2.06 -5.03
N VAL A 93 0.11 -0.85 -4.50
CA VAL A 93 1.41 -0.21 -4.37
C VAL A 93 1.87 -0.17 -2.93
N ASN A 94 3.19 -0.13 -2.72
CA ASN A 94 3.76 0.09 -1.39
C ASN A 94 3.75 1.59 -1.05
N ASN A 95 4.25 1.92 0.15
CA ASN A 95 4.32 3.29 0.63
C ASN A 95 5.31 4.21 -0.12
N LYS A 96 5.96 3.75 -1.19
CA LYS A 96 6.89 4.55 -2.02
C LYS A 96 6.26 5.08 -3.30
N LEU A 97 4.99 4.77 -3.50
CA LEU A 97 4.16 5.33 -4.56
C LEU A 97 2.95 6.03 -3.94
N PHE A 98 2.66 7.21 -4.45
CA PHE A 98 1.42 7.92 -4.21
C PHE A 98 0.45 7.68 -5.35
N MET A 99 -0.83 7.93 -5.09
CA MET A 99 -1.89 7.76 -6.07
C MET A 99 -2.84 8.95 -6.12
N LEU A 100 -3.31 9.27 -7.32
CA LEU A 100 -4.40 10.19 -7.59
C LEU A 100 -5.54 9.38 -8.21
N VAL A 101 -6.68 9.33 -7.52
CA VAL A 101 -7.86 8.53 -7.91
C VAL A 101 -8.97 9.48 -8.33
N ASP A 102 -9.87 9.03 -9.21
CA ASP A 102 -11.01 9.81 -9.69
C ASP A 102 -10.58 11.14 -10.38
N VAL A 103 -9.45 11.10 -11.11
CA VAL A 103 -8.89 12.24 -11.86
C VAL A 103 -9.01 12.06 -13.37
N PRO A 104 -9.13 13.14 -14.15
CA PRO A 104 -9.20 13.09 -15.61
C PRO A 104 -7.87 12.61 -16.23
N MET A 105 -7.95 11.91 -17.37
CA MET A 105 -6.77 11.37 -18.07
C MET A 105 -5.84 12.47 -18.59
N GLU A 106 -6.39 13.62 -18.93
CA GLU A 106 -5.67 14.82 -19.38
C GLU A 106 -4.65 15.29 -18.33
N LEU A 107 -4.91 15.02 -17.05
CA LEU A 107 -3.97 15.30 -15.97
C LEU A 107 -2.68 14.49 -16.12
N LEU A 108 -2.75 13.24 -16.58
CA LEU A 108 -1.55 12.42 -16.81
C LEU A 108 -0.63 13.06 -17.85
N ALA A 109 -1.20 13.56 -18.95
CA ALA A 109 -0.44 14.22 -20.01
C ALA A 109 0.18 15.53 -19.49
N TYR A 110 -0.59 16.31 -18.73
CA TYR A 110 -0.08 17.53 -18.09
C TYR A 110 1.07 17.25 -17.13
N LEU A 111 0.92 16.26 -16.24
CA LEU A 111 1.94 15.90 -15.24
C LEU A 111 3.23 15.35 -15.87
N ASN A 112 3.14 14.75 -17.06
CA ASN A 112 4.30 14.30 -17.82
C ASN A 112 4.85 15.36 -18.81
N SER A 113 4.38 16.60 -18.76
CA SER A 113 4.88 17.67 -19.62
C SER A 113 6.22 18.24 -19.13
N SER A 114 7.02 18.79 -20.06
CA SER A 114 8.27 19.49 -19.75
C SER A 114 8.06 20.72 -18.87
N VAL A 115 6.89 21.35 -18.92
CA VAL A 115 6.53 22.50 -18.08
C VAL A 115 6.40 22.07 -16.62
N VAL A 116 5.67 20.97 -16.36
CA VAL A 116 5.56 20.42 -15.01
C VAL A 116 6.93 19.94 -14.53
N TRP A 117 7.74 19.33 -15.40
CA TRP A 117 9.10 18.95 -15.03
C TRP A 117 9.94 20.14 -14.60
N PHE A 118 9.94 21.20 -15.41
CA PHE A 118 10.66 22.42 -15.09
C PHE A 118 10.22 22.97 -13.73
N LEU A 119 8.90 23.05 -13.48
CA LEU A 119 8.38 23.51 -12.20
C LEU A 119 8.89 22.65 -11.04
N LEU A 120 8.72 21.33 -11.11
CA LEU A 120 9.16 20.40 -10.07
C LEU A 120 10.66 20.58 -9.79
N TRP A 121 11.49 20.64 -10.84
CA TRP A 121 12.93 20.85 -10.73
C TRP A 121 13.34 22.14 -10.00
N GLN A 122 12.51 23.18 -10.05
CA GLN A 122 12.76 24.45 -9.37
C GLN A 122 12.23 24.47 -7.92
N THR A 123 11.16 23.74 -7.62
CA THR A 123 10.46 23.86 -6.33
C THR A 123 10.72 22.70 -5.37
N THR A 124 11.06 21.52 -5.87
CA THR A 124 11.29 20.35 -5.02
C THR A 124 12.74 20.23 -4.60
N THR A 125 12.97 19.64 -3.42
CA THR A 125 14.31 19.30 -2.94
C THR A 125 15.03 18.39 -3.95
N ARG A 126 16.27 18.74 -4.26
CA ARG A 126 17.13 17.95 -5.15
C ARG A 126 17.82 16.86 -4.33
N LEU A 127 17.91 15.67 -4.92
CA LEU A 127 18.75 14.59 -4.42
C LEU A 127 20.23 14.86 -4.73
#